data_AF-A0A4Q2XRF4-F1
#
_entry.id   AF-A0A4Q2XRF4-F1
#
_cell.length_a   1.000
_cell.length_b   1.000
_cell.length_c   1.000
_cell.angle_alpha   90.00
_cell.angle_beta   90.00
_cell.angle_gamma   90.00
#
_symmetry.space_group_name_H-M   'P 1'
#
loop_
_entity.id
_entity.type
_entity.pdbx_description
1 polymer ?
#
loop_
_entity_poly.entity_id
_entity_poly.type
_entity_poly.pdbx_seq_one_letter_code
_entity_poly.pdbx_strand_id
1 'polypeptide(L)'
;MLRERPADAQTKTLAAEFYKQVTPDGTPEELAGRISTAVTEQEKIIALQAFTASLRGQGAETVKALIGNLPPELSGDIVRQLLASSGNEMPTGLLDLAIASGNWDILKDPMVAGVEGKVAEYARRRDPIAIAEWGLSLPDRPETQEVYRRAITGYIDRHPVEARDWIMSIPEGDWRRERALMEYSQNALWYKKNQEGAAWAIDRITDPKIKGTAINWRIEWAQRNGVNLK
;
A
#
# COMPACT_ATOMS: atom_id res chain seq x y z
N MET A 1 40.79 5.82 -27.30
CA MET A 1 41.25 4.82 -26.31
C MET A 1 41.39 5.52 -24.96
N LEU A 2 40.36 5.46 -24.12
CA LEU A 2 40.42 5.91 -22.73
C LEU A 2 41.09 4.79 -21.92
N ARG A 3 42.28 5.04 -21.38
CA ARG A 3 42.96 4.12 -20.45
C ARG A 3 42.31 4.28 -19.08
N GLU A 4 41.69 3.21 -18.58
CA GLU A 4 41.24 3.12 -17.19
C GLU A 4 42.44 3.33 -16.26
N ARG A 5 42.36 4.32 -15.38
CA ARG A 5 43.34 4.48 -14.30
C ARG A 5 43.11 3.33 -13.30
N PRO A 6 44.14 2.55 -12.94
CA PRO A 6 44.00 1.53 -11.91
C PRO A 6 43.73 2.25 -10.58
N ALA A 7 42.60 1.95 -9.94
CA ALA A 7 42.35 2.36 -8.57
C ALA A 7 43.49 1.86 -7.68
N ASP A 8 44.14 2.76 -6.94
CA ASP A 8 45.27 2.41 -6.09
C ASP A 8 44.85 1.42 -4.99
N ALA A 9 45.83 0.70 -4.44
CA ALA A 9 45.59 -0.32 -3.42
C ALA A 9 44.90 0.26 -2.16
N GLN A 10 45.12 1.55 -1.87
CA GLN A 10 44.55 2.25 -0.72
C GLN A 10 43.04 2.46 -0.89
N THR A 11 42.60 2.76 -2.11
CA THR A 11 41.19 2.92 -2.50
C THR A 11 40.45 1.59 -2.40
N LYS A 12 41.09 0.48 -2.76
CA LYS A 12 40.54 -0.87 -2.62
C LYS A 12 40.44 -1.33 -1.16
N THR A 13 41.43 -0.99 -0.33
CA THR A 13 41.40 -1.30 1.11
C THR A 13 40.34 -0.50 1.83
N LEU A 14 40.24 0.81 1.57
CA LEU A 14 39.17 1.66 2.11
C LEU A 14 37.79 1.18 1.66
N ALA A 15 37.65 0.80 0.39
CA ALA A 15 36.41 0.21 -0.10
C ALA A 15 36.11 -1.13 0.57
N ALA A 16 37.09 -1.99 0.84
CA ALA A 16 36.91 -3.28 1.52
C ALA A 16 36.63 -3.15 3.02
N GLU A 17 37.24 -2.18 3.71
CA GLU A 17 36.95 -1.86 5.11
C GLU A 17 35.59 -1.19 5.26
N PHE A 18 35.25 -0.28 4.35
CA PHE A 18 33.91 0.28 4.23
C PHE A 18 32.89 -0.82 3.92
N TYR A 19 33.19 -1.73 2.97
CA TYR A 19 32.32 -2.88 2.70
C TYR A 19 32.20 -3.80 3.90
N LYS A 20 33.25 -4.06 4.70
CA LYS A 20 33.15 -4.83 5.94
C LYS A 20 32.34 -4.13 7.05
N GLN A 21 32.36 -2.79 7.07
CA GLN A 21 31.50 -2.00 7.96
C GLN A 21 30.05 -1.94 7.47
N VAL A 22 29.82 -2.07 6.16
CA VAL A 22 28.51 -1.95 5.50
C VAL A 22 27.86 -3.32 5.21
N THR A 23 28.62 -4.42 5.18
CA THR A 23 28.08 -5.78 5.07
C THR A 23 27.44 -6.16 6.39
N PRO A 24 26.11 -6.32 6.43
CA PRO A 24 25.38 -6.39 7.68
C PRO A 24 25.33 -7.83 8.16
N ASP A 25 26.44 -8.32 8.70
CA ASP A 25 26.37 -9.54 9.49
C ASP A 25 25.61 -9.22 10.79
N GLY A 26 24.47 -9.89 10.96
CA GLY A 26 23.59 -9.74 12.12
C GLY A 26 22.14 -10.08 11.80
N THR A 27 21.43 -10.57 12.80
CA THR A 27 19.98 -10.71 12.79
C THR A 27 19.32 -9.32 12.73
N PRO A 28 18.09 -9.20 12.19
CA PRO A 28 17.35 -7.95 12.23
C PRO A 28 17.25 -7.34 13.63
N GLU A 29 17.13 -8.15 14.67
CA GLU A 29 17.09 -7.74 16.07
C GLU A 29 18.41 -7.10 16.52
N GLU A 30 19.55 -7.72 16.20
CA GLU A 30 20.88 -7.18 16.50
C GLU A 30 21.10 -5.84 15.78
N LEU A 31 20.68 -5.76 14.52
CA LEU A 31 20.80 -4.54 13.71
C LEU A 31 19.89 -3.42 14.24
N ALA A 32 18.67 -3.73 14.70
CA ALA A 32 17.80 -2.78 15.39
C ALA A 32 18.43 -2.24 16.69
N GLY A 33 19.09 -3.12 17.46
CA GLY A 33 19.86 -2.73 18.63
C GLY A 33 20.99 -1.75 18.31
N ARG A 34 21.74 -1.99 17.22
CA ARG A 34 22.83 -1.11 16.76
C ARG A 34 22.35 0.30 16.41
N ILE A 35 21.14 0.43 15.84
CA ILE A 35 20.55 1.76 15.56
C ILE A 35 20.39 2.57 16.85
N SER A 36 19.97 1.92 17.93
CA SER A 36 19.71 2.59 19.22
C SER A 36 20.99 2.96 19.98
N THR A 37 22.10 2.28 19.70
CA THR A 37 23.40 2.54 20.34
C THR A 37 24.37 3.35 19.49
N ALA A 38 24.00 3.72 18.25
CA ALA A 38 24.84 4.51 17.37
C ALA A 38 25.11 5.90 17.96
N VAL A 39 26.38 6.31 18.02
CA VAL A 39 26.80 7.57 18.66
C VAL A 39 26.99 8.66 17.61
N THR A 40 27.31 8.27 16.37
CA THR A 40 27.48 9.18 15.23
C THR A 40 26.37 9.03 14.20
N GLU A 41 26.11 10.09 13.44
CA GLU A 41 25.15 10.02 12.33
C GLU A 41 25.57 9.02 11.24
N GLN A 42 26.87 8.86 10.99
CA GLN A 42 27.35 7.89 10.00
C GLN A 42 27.08 6.44 10.44
N GLU A 43 27.32 6.10 11.71
CA GLU A 43 26.99 4.77 12.26
C GLU A 43 25.48 4.51 12.18
N LYS A 44 24.68 5.52 12.50
CA LYS A 44 23.22 5.43 12.43
C LYS A 44 22.74 5.18 11.01
N ILE A 45 23.27 5.89 10.02
CA ILE A 45 22.95 5.68 8.60
C ILE A 45 23.32 4.26 8.16
N ILE A 46 24.51 3.77 8.51
CA ILE A 46 24.96 2.42 8.15
C ILE A 46 24.07 1.36 8.81
N ALA A 47 23.80 1.50 10.11
CA ALA A 47 22.93 0.59 10.85
C ALA A 47 21.50 0.58 10.29
N LEU A 48 20.97 1.74 9.89
CA LEU A 48 19.65 1.86 9.28
C LEU A 48 19.60 1.16 7.92
N GLN A 49 20.60 1.35 7.06
CA GLN A 49 20.68 0.69 5.76
C GLN A 49 20.79 -0.83 5.90
N ALA A 50 21.65 -1.29 6.82
CA ALA A 50 21.83 -2.69 7.18
C ALA A 50 20.52 -3.32 7.67
N PHE A 51 19.86 -2.68 8.62
CA PHE A 51 18.59 -3.12 9.18
C PHE A 51 17.50 -3.19 8.11
N THR A 52 17.27 -2.11 7.34
CA THR A 52 16.29 -2.09 6.24
C THR A 52 16.57 -3.20 5.22
N ALA A 53 17.83 -3.47 4.88
CA ALA A 53 18.18 -4.56 4.00
C ALA A 53 17.85 -5.94 4.61
N SER A 54 18.09 -6.13 5.92
CA SER A 54 17.79 -7.38 6.65
C SER A 54 16.29 -7.71 6.73
N LEU A 55 15.43 -6.68 6.65
CA LEU A 55 13.98 -6.84 6.65
C LEU A 55 13.44 -7.35 5.31
N ARG A 56 14.23 -7.32 4.23
CA ARG A 56 13.79 -7.82 2.92
C ARG A 56 13.61 -9.35 2.98
N GLY A 57 12.40 -9.81 2.69
CA GLY A 57 12.03 -11.23 2.73
C GLY A 57 11.58 -11.72 4.11
N GLN A 58 11.58 -10.88 5.13
CA GLN A 58 10.93 -11.18 6.41
C GLN A 58 9.40 -11.16 6.23
N GLY A 59 8.67 -11.84 7.12
CA GLY A 59 7.20 -11.79 7.14
C GLY A 59 6.67 -10.44 7.65
N ALA A 60 5.44 -10.08 7.26
CA ALA A 60 4.85 -8.78 7.60
C ALA A 60 4.78 -8.54 9.11
N GLU A 61 4.42 -9.57 9.89
CA GLU A 61 4.35 -9.49 11.35
C GLU A 61 5.74 -9.29 11.97
N THR A 62 6.77 -9.96 11.47
CA THR A 62 8.17 -9.77 11.92
C THR A 62 8.63 -8.35 11.64
N VAL A 63 8.41 -7.86 10.42
CA VAL A 63 8.74 -6.48 10.03
C VAL A 63 8.01 -5.48 10.93
N LYS A 64 6.71 -5.70 11.18
CA LYS A 64 5.88 -4.87 12.05
C LYS A 64 6.40 -4.83 13.49
N ALA A 65 6.72 -5.99 14.06
CA ALA A 65 7.26 -6.09 15.42
C ALA A 65 8.61 -5.36 15.55
N LEU A 66 9.51 -5.54 14.59
CA LEU A 66 10.84 -4.93 14.62
C LEU A 66 10.78 -3.41 14.44
N ILE A 67 10.00 -2.91 13.49
CA ILE A 67 9.84 -1.46 13.26
C ILE A 67 9.06 -0.79 14.39
N GLY A 68 8.10 -1.50 15.00
CA GLY A 68 7.31 -1.00 16.12
C GLY A 68 8.12 -0.72 17.39
N ASN A 69 9.33 -1.29 17.51
CA ASN A 69 10.24 -1.07 18.63
C ASN A 69 11.19 0.12 18.42
N LEU A 70 11.17 0.76 17.24
CA LEU A 70 12.04 1.88 16.93
C LEU A 70 11.37 3.23 17.27
N PRO A 71 12.16 4.30 17.49
CA PRO A 71 11.65 5.66 17.55
C PRO A 71 10.81 6.02 16.30
N PRO A 72 9.66 6.70 16.45
CA PRO A 72 8.73 6.98 15.35
C PRO A 72 9.37 7.63 14.11
N GLU A 73 10.38 8.46 14.34
CA GLU A 73 11.13 9.20 13.32
C GLU A 73 11.91 8.23 12.42
N LEU A 74 12.48 7.17 13.00
CA LEU A 74 13.23 6.15 12.26
C LEU A 74 12.29 5.15 11.58
N SER A 75 11.19 4.81 12.24
CA SER A 75 10.17 3.93 11.67
C SER A 75 9.61 4.49 10.37
N GLY A 76 9.38 5.81 10.28
CA GLY A 76 8.91 6.47 9.06
C GLY A 76 9.85 6.30 7.87
N ASP A 77 11.15 6.54 8.07
CA ASP A 77 12.16 6.42 7.00
C ASP A 77 12.36 4.96 6.55
N ILE A 78 12.33 4.01 7.49
CA ILE A 78 12.41 2.58 7.17
C ILE A 78 11.18 2.16 6.38
N VAL A 79 9.98 2.53 6.82
CA VAL A 79 8.73 2.22 6.11
C VAL A 79 8.76 2.82 4.70
N ARG A 80 9.30 4.04 4.52
CA ARG A 80 9.48 4.66 3.20
C ARG A 80 10.39 3.85 2.30
N GLN A 81 11.57 3.49 2.80
CA GLN A 81 12.55 2.71 2.04
C GLN A 81 12.03 1.31 1.72
N LEU A 82 11.34 0.68 2.67
CA LEU A 82 10.70 -0.61 2.44
C LEU A 82 9.56 -0.49 1.46
N LEU A 83 8.66 0.50 1.55
CA LEU A 83 7.61 0.67 0.56
C LEU A 83 8.17 0.98 -0.83
N ALA A 84 9.26 1.73 -0.94
CA ALA A 84 9.90 2.01 -2.22
C ALA A 84 10.57 0.74 -2.81
N SER A 85 11.26 -0.04 -1.98
CA SER A 85 12.06 -1.21 -2.42
C SER A 85 11.31 -2.55 -2.39
N SER A 86 10.22 -2.66 -1.64
CA SER A 86 9.39 -3.84 -1.58
C SER A 86 8.73 -3.99 -2.94
N GLY A 87 8.88 -5.15 -3.56
CA GLY A 87 8.00 -5.56 -4.64
C GLY A 87 6.55 -5.68 -4.16
N ASN A 88 5.77 -6.52 -4.82
CA ASN A 88 4.32 -6.57 -4.58
C ASN A 88 3.93 -7.49 -3.40
N GLU A 89 4.85 -7.80 -2.49
CA GLU A 89 4.69 -8.90 -1.53
C GLU A 89 4.10 -8.51 -0.17
N MET A 90 4.27 -7.27 0.31
CA MET A 90 3.79 -6.88 1.65
C MET A 90 3.34 -5.41 1.79
N PRO A 91 2.52 -4.87 0.88
CA PRO A 91 2.10 -3.47 0.99
C PRO A 91 1.22 -3.21 2.23
N THR A 92 0.35 -4.14 2.65
CA THR A 92 -0.62 -3.89 3.73
C THR A 92 0.02 -3.70 5.10
N GLY A 93 0.93 -4.59 5.50
CA GLY A 93 1.63 -4.46 6.80
C GLY A 93 2.55 -3.24 6.89
N LEU A 94 3.19 -2.86 5.76
CA LEU A 94 3.97 -1.62 5.70
C LEU A 94 3.08 -0.38 5.74
N LEU A 95 1.90 -0.44 5.12
CA LEU A 95 0.89 0.59 5.24
C LEU A 95 0.41 0.70 6.69
N ASP A 96 0.08 -0.41 7.38
CA ASP A 96 -0.32 -0.39 8.79
C ASP A 96 0.70 0.34 9.68
N LEU A 97 1.99 0.16 9.41
CA LEU A 97 3.06 0.89 10.11
C LEU A 97 3.07 2.39 9.78
N ALA A 98 2.87 2.77 8.51
CA ALA A 98 2.72 4.17 8.12
C ALA A 98 1.52 4.82 8.81
N ILE A 99 0.40 4.09 8.90
CA ILE A 99 -0.83 4.49 9.60
C ILE A 99 -0.54 4.70 11.08
N ALA A 100 0.05 3.70 11.74
CA ALA A 100 0.33 3.72 13.18
C ALA A 100 1.31 4.83 13.58
N SER A 101 2.28 5.15 12.72
CA SER A 101 3.23 6.23 12.95
C SER A 101 2.70 7.62 12.57
N GLY A 102 1.49 7.72 11.99
CA GLY A 102 0.93 8.98 11.52
C GLY A 102 1.65 9.60 10.31
N ASN A 103 2.56 8.86 9.68
CA ASN A 103 3.41 9.33 8.59
C ASN A 103 2.69 9.25 7.23
N TRP A 104 1.52 9.86 7.13
CA TRP A 104 0.66 9.80 5.94
C TRP A 104 1.27 10.41 4.67
N ASP A 105 2.15 11.39 4.85
CA ASP A 105 2.82 12.08 3.73
C ASP A 105 3.71 11.13 2.92
N ILE A 106 4.07 9.98 3.48
CA ILE A 106 4.75 8.91 2.74
C ILE A 106 3.96 8.46 1.51
N LEU A 107 2.62 8.51 1.54
CA LEU A 107 1.76 8.10 0.43
C LEU A 107 1.73 9.17 -0.68
N LYS A 108 2.18 10.39 -0.38
CA LYS A 108 2.33 11.48 -1.35
C LYS A 108 3.72 11.49 -1.97
N ASP A 109 4.68 10.76 -1.39
CA ASP A 109 6.05 10.73 -1.86
C ASP A 109 6.14 10.10 -3.26
N PRO A 110 6.68 10.79 -4.27
CA PRO A 110 6.87 10.25 -5.61
C PRO A 110 7.67 8.93 -5.66
N MET A 111 8.53 8.67 -4.67
CA MET A 111 9.29 7.42 -4.57
C MET A 111 8.44 6.23 -4.10
N VAL A 112 7.33 6.51 -3.42
CA VAL A 112 6.36 5.53 -2.92
C VAL A 112 5.06 5.56 -3.75
N ALA A 113 4.93 6.53 -4.66
CA ALA A 113 3.83 6.63 -5.60
C ALA A 113 3.63 5.30 -6.34
N GLY A 114 2.38 4.86 -6.44
CA GLY A 114 2.05 3.54 -6.94
C GLY A 114 1.87 2.48 -5.84
N VAL A 115 1.90 2.85 -4.56
CA VAL A 115 1.57 1.94 -3.44
C VAL A 115 0.16 1.33 -3.61
N GLU A 116 -0.78 2.09 -4.15
CA GLU A 116 -2.10 1.61 -4.55
C GLU A 116 -2.01 0.52 -5.63
N GLY A 117 -1.08 0.65 -6.57
CA GLY A 117 -0.77 -0.38 -7.56
C GLY A 117 -0.20 -1.65 -6.91
N LYS A 118 0.68 -1.50 -5.91
CA LYS A 118 1.21 -2.63 -5.13
C LYS A 118 0.09 -3.34 -4.35
N VAL A 119 -0.82 -2.58 -3.72
CA VAL A 119 -2.01 -3.13 -3.05
C VAL A 119 -2.89 -3.89 -4.04
N ALA A 120 -3.13 -3.34 -5.23
CA ALA A 120 -3.91 -4.00 -6.26
C ALA A 120 -3.26 -5.33 -6.71
N GLU A 121 -1.94 -5.34 -6.88
CA GLU A 121 -1.23 -6.56 -7.24
C GLU A 121 -1.19 -7.60 -6.12
N TYR A 122 -0.97 -7.14 -4.88
CA TYR A 122 -1.04 -7.99 -3.70
C TYR A 122 -2.43 -8.63 -3.56
N ALA A 123 -3.50 -7.85 -3.73
CA ALA A 123 -4.88 -8.33 -3.72
C ALA A 123 -5.14 -9.41 -4.77
N ARG A 124 -4.53 -9.33 -5.96
CA ARG A 124 -4.68 -10.37 -7.00
C ARG A 124 -4.08 -11.71 -6.58
N ARG A 125 -2.99 -11.71 -5.82
CA ARG A 125 -2.24 -12.92 -5.43
C ARG A 125 -2.71 -13.52 -4.10
N ARG A 126 -3.53 -12.80 -3.34
CA ARG A 126 -4.02 -13.21 -2.01
C ARG A 126 -5.54 -13.39 -2.01
N ASP A 127 -6.05 -13.81 -0.86
CA ASP A 127 -7.49 -13.92 -0.60
C ASP A 127 -8.14 -12.52 -0.72
N PRO A 128 -9.02 -12.30 -1.72
CA PRO A 128 -9.65 -11.01 -1.93
C PRO A 128 -10.43 -10.50 -0.72
N ILE A 129 -11.15 -11.37 0.00
CA ILE A 129 -11.97 -10.91 1.13
C ILE A 129 -11.09 -10.44 2.28
N ALA A 130 -9.99 -11.14 2.57
CA ALA A 130 -9.04 -10.72 3.60
C ALA A 130 -8.48 -9.31 3.34
N ILE A 131 -8.22 -8.97 2.07
CA ILE A 131 -7.73 -7.64 1.70
C ILE A 131 -8.85 -6.58 1.74
N ALA A 132 -10.08 -6.94 1.35
CA ALA A 132 -11.23 -6.05 1.48
C ALA A 132 -11.53 -5.72 2.95
N GLU A 133 -11.48 -6.72 3.84
CA GLU A 133 -11.60 -6.58 5.29
C GLU A 133 -10.48 -5.71 5.88
N TRP A 134 -9.22 -5.94 5.46
CA TRP A 134 -8.12 -5.04 5.83
C TRP A 134 -8.41 -3.60 5.41
N GLY A 135 -9.00 -3.38 4.22
CA GLY A 135 -9.40 -2.05 3.77
C GLY A 135 -10.35 -1.33 4.74
N LEU A 136 -11.18 -2.06 5.50
CA LEU A 136 -12.07 -1.47 6.51
C LEU A 136 -11.33 -0.84 7.70
N SER A 137 -10.08 -1.23 7.93
CA SER A 137 -9.22 -0.65 8.97
C SER A 137 -8.64 0.72 8.60
N LEU A 138 -8.66 1.09 7.32
CA LEU A 138 -8.10 2.36 6.84
C LEU A 138 -8.91 3.53 7.41
N PRO A 139 -8.29 4.60 7.93
CA PRO A 139 -9.02 5.77 8.41
C PRO A 139 -9.59 6.60 7.26
N ASP A 140 -10.60 7.41 7.56
CA ASP A 140 -11.18 8.36 6.60
C ASP A 140 -10.19 9.49 6.30
N ARG A 141 -9.45 9.35 5.19
CA ARG A 141 -8.44 10.29 4.75
C ARG A 141 -8.35 10.31 3.23
N PRO A 142 -8.06 11.45 2.58
CA PRO A 142 -7.87 11.50 1.14
C PRO A 142 -6.81 10.50 0.63
N GLU A 143 -5.72 10.30 1.38
CA GLU A 143 -4.62 9.42 0.98
C GLU A 143 -5.01 7.93 1.02
N THR A 144 -6.01 7.54 1.81
CA THR A 144 -6.44 6.14 1.96
C THR A 144 -7.56 5.75 1.01
N GLN A 145 -8.27 6.70 0.40
CA GLN A 145 -9.43 6.40 -0.44
C GLN A 145 -9.07 5.57 -1.68
N GLU A 146 -7.93 5.87 -2.32
CA GLU A 146 -7.45 5.08 -3.47
C GLU A 146 -6.91 3.72 -3.02
N VAL A 147 -6.21 3.66 -1.89
CA VAL A 147 -5.74 2.40 -1.28
C VAL A 147 -6.93 1.49 -0.98
N TYR A 148 -7.96 2.01 -0.34
CA TYR A 148 -9.21 1.30 -0.04
C TYR A 148 -9.86 0.80 -1.33
N ARG A 149 -9.97 1.67 -2.34
CA ARG A 149 -10.51 1.29 -3.65
C ARG A 149 -9.79 0.08 -4.23
N ARG A 150 -8.46 0.09 -4.23
CA ARG A 150 -7.64 -1.02 -4.75
C ARG A 150 -7.78 -2.29 -3.93
N ALA A 151 -7.93 -2.17 -2.61
CA ALA A 151 -8.14 -3.28 -1.70
C ALA A 151 -9.43 -4.04 -2.03
N ILE A 152 -10.55 -3.32 -2.21
CA ILE A 152 -11.87 -3.93 -2.38
C ILE A 152 -12.15 -4.38 -3.83
N THR A 153 -11.51 -3.75 -4.83
CA THR A 153 -11.81 -4.00 -6.26
C THR A 153 -11.64 -5.48 -6.60
N GLY A 154 -10.60 -6.13 -6.06
CA GLY A 154 -10.33 -7.55 -6.33
C GLY A 154 -11.38 -8.50 -5.76
N TYR A 155 -12.08 -8.11 -4.69
CA TYR A 155 -13.18 -8.88 -4.12
C TYR A 155 -14.48 -8.66 -4.90
N ILE A 156 -14.82 -7.40 -5.17
CA ILE A 156 -15.98 -7.03 -5.98
C ILE A 156 -15.95 -7.72 -7.36
N ASP A 157 -14.79 -7.73 -8.01
CA ASP A 157 -14.68 -8.30 -9.36
C ASP A 157 -14.81 -9.83 -9.38
N ARG A 158 -14.20 -10.52 -8.39
CA ARG A 158 -14.17 -11.99 -8.33
C ARG A 158 -15.41 -12.61 -7.70
N HIS A 159 -16.02 -11.91 -6.75
CA HIS A 159 -17.16 -12.40 -5.95
C HIS A 159 -18.30 -11.37 -5.92
N PRO A 160 -18.87 -11.00 -7.07
CA PRO A 160 -19.82 -9.89 -7.16
C PRO A 160 -21.16 -10.15 -6.46
N VAL A 161 -21.51 -11.39 -6.13
CA VAL A 161 -22.73 -11.71 -5.38
C VAL A 161 -22.46 -11.52 -3.89
N GLU A 162 -21.44 -12.18 -3.38
CA GLU A 162 -21.00 -12.13 -1.99
C GLU A 162 -20.55 -10.72 -1.59
N ALA A 163 -19.94 -9.98 -2.52
CA ALA A 163 -19.58 -8.57 -2.31
C ALA A 163 -20.79 -7.68 -2.04
N ARG A 164 -21.99 -8.01 -2.53
CA ARG A 164 -23.19 -7.23 -2.17
C ARG A 164 -23.48 -7.38 -0.68
N ASP A 165 -23.52 -8.60 -0.20
CA ASP A 165 -23.83 -8.91 1.20
C ASP A 165 -22.76 -8.32 2.12
N TRP A 166 -21.49 -8.41 1.71
CA TRP A 166 -20.37 -7.77 2.41
C TRP A 166 -20.49 -6.24 2.45
N ILE A 167 -20.76 -5.57 1.33
CA ILE A 167 -20.95 -4.11 1.31
C ILE A 167 -22.10 -3.69 2.24
N MET A 168 -23.17 -4.49 2.27
CA MET A 168 -24.35 -4.20 3.09
C MET A 168 -24.12 -4.48 4.59
N SER A 169 -23.10 -5.25 4.96
CA SER A 169 -22.72 -5.46 6.36
C SER A 169 -21.99 -4.26 6.96
N ILE A 170 -21.37 -3.42 6.12
CA ILE A 170 -20.76 -2.16 6.54
C ILE A 170 -21.89 -1.19 6.97
N PRO A 171 -21.75 -0.44 8.07
CA PRO A 171 -22.77 0.52 8.51
C PRO A 171 -23.16 1.53 7.43
N GLU A 172 -24.45 1.87 7.37
CA GLU A 172 -24.95 2.92 6.49
C GLU A 172 -24.37 4.28 6.89
N GLY A 173 -23.98 5.10 5.90
CA GLY A 173 -23.30 6.37 6.13
C GLY A 173 -21.80 6.27 6.41
N ASP A 174 -21.23 5.06 6.55
CA ASP A 174 -19.76 4.91 6.59
C ASP A 174 -19.18 5.17 5.19
N TRP A 175 -18.17 6.04 5.10
CA TRP A 175 -17.52 6.40 3.84
C TRP A 175 -17.03 5.18 3.04
N ARG A 176 -16.67 4.09 3.73
CA ARG A 176 -16.21 2.83 3.12
C ARG A 176 -17.34 2.09 2.41
N ARG A 177 -18.55 2.11 2.97
CA ARG A 177 -19.74 1.56 2.32
C ARG A 177 -20.09 2.38 1.08
N GLU A 178 -20.14 3.71 1.22
CA GLU A 178 -20.47 4.61 0.11
C GLU A 178 -19.49 4.44 -1.05
N ARG A 179 -18.19 4.39 -0.74
CA ARG A 179 -17.13 4.15 -1.72
C ARG A 179 -17.24 2.74 -2.33
N ALA A 180 -17.50 1.70 -1.54
CA ALA A 180 -17.63 0.35 -2.06
C ALA A 180 -18.86 0.16 -2.96
N LEU A 181 -20.00 0.77 -2.64
CA LEU A 181 -21.18 0.82 -3.51
C LEU A 181 -20.86 1.50 -4.84
N MET A 182 -20.17 2.65 -4.79
CA MET A 182 -19.76 3.34 -6.00
C MET A 182 -18.81 2.50 -6.88
N GLU A 183 -17.85 1.80 -6.26
CA GLU A 183 -16.97 0.89 -7.02
C GLU A 183 -17.68 -0.35 -7.56
N TYR A 184 -18.61 -0.90 -6.79
CA TYR A 184 -19.47 -1.98 -7.25
C TYR A 184 -20.25 -1.56 -8.50
N SER A 185 -20.83 -0.36 -8.49
CA SER A 185 -21.56 0.19 -9.62
C SER A 185 -20.68 0.26 -10.88
N GLN A 186 -19.47 0.80 -10.76
CA GLN A 186 -18.54 0.86 -11.88
C GLN A 186 -18.14 -0.53 -12.38
N ASN A 187 -17.82 -1.46 -11.46
CA ASN A 187 -17.42 -2.81 -11.85
C ASN A 187 -18.55 -3.55 -12.59
N ALA A 188 -19.77 -3.42 -12.07
CA ALA A 188 -20.96 -4.01 -12.67
C ALA A 188 -21.15 -3.53 -14.12
N LEU A 189 -20.94 -2.24 -14.41
CA LEU A 189 -21.07 -1.70 -15.77
C LEU A 189 -19.92 -2.15 -16.71
N TRP A 190 -18.68 -1.89 -16.31
CA TRP A 190 -17.53 -2.02 -17.22
C TRP A 190 -17.09 -3.47 -17.44
N TYR A 191 -17.19 -4.32 -16.43
CA TYR A 191 -16.71 -5.70 -16.52
C TYR A 191 -17.84 -6.70 -16.66
N LYS A 192 -18.99 -6.45 -16.02
CA LYS A 192 -20.10 -7.41 -16.01
C LYS A 192 -21.25 -7.03 -16.96
N LYS A 193 -21.23 -5.81 -17.54
CA LYS A 193 -22.34 -5.25 -18.35
C LYS A 193 -23.70 -5.34 -17.64
N ASN A 194 -23.68 -5.28 -16.31
CA ASN A 194 -24.82 -5.50 -15.43
C ASN A 194 -25.40 -4.16 -14.96
N GLN A 195 -26.32 -3.61 -15.75
CA GLN A 195 -26.98 -2.33 -15.44
C GLN A 195 -27.81 -2.38 -14.16
N GLU A 196 -28.49 -3.49 -13.91
CA GLU A 196 -29.30 -3.67 -12.70
C GLU A 196 -28.42 -3.68 -11.45
N GLY A 197 -27.27 -4.36 -11.50
CA GLY A 197 -26.30 -4.34 -10.41
C GLY A 197 -25.72 -2.95 -10.15
N ALA A 198 -25.52 -2.15 -11.20
CA ALA A 198 -25.10 -0.77 -11.06
C ALA A 198 -26.19 0.12 -10.43
N ALA A 199 -27.43 -0.01 -10.90
CA ALA A 199 -28.57 0.69 -10.33
C ALA A 199 -28.78 0.32 -8.84
N TRP A 200 -28.76 -0.97 -8.51
CA TRP A 200 -28.85 -1.49 -7.15
C TRP A 200 -27.87 -0.81 -6.20
N ALA A 201 -26.62 -0.64 -6.62
CA ALA A 201 -25.59 -0.01 -5.82
C ALA A 201 -25.82 1.50 -5.69
N ILE A 202 -26.09 2.20 -6.80
CA ILE A 202 -26.35 3.65 -6.82
C ILE A 202 -27.53 4.02 -5.91
N ASP A 203 -28.60 3.22 -5.91
CA ASP A 203 -29.79 3.49 -5.11
C ASP A 203 -29.53 3.46 -3.61
N ARG A 204 -28.49 2.74 -3.18
CA ARG A 204 -28.07 2.55 -1.78
C ARG A 204 -26.99 3.53 -1.33
N ILE A 205 -26.42 4.33 -2.23
CA ILE A 205 -25.49 5.40 -1.86
C ILE A 205 -26.31 6.50 -1.19
N THR A 206 -25.95 6.85 0.04
CA THR A 206 -26.64 7.86 0.84
C THR A 206 -25.97 9.22 0.77
N ASP A 207 -24.64 9.27 0.56
CA ASP A 207 -23.92 10.51 0.35
C ASP A 207 -24.30 11.14 -1.01
N PRO A 208 -24.89 12.35 -1.05
CA PRO A 208 -25.37 12.94 -2.30
C PRO A 208 -24.26 13.20 -3.33
N LYS A 209 -23.05 13.51 -2.87
CA LYS A 209 -21.91 13.81 -3.75
C LYS A 209 -21.41 12.53 -4.41
N ILE A 210 -21.21 11.47 -3.62
CA ILE A 210 -20.80 10.15 -4.13
C ILE A 210 -21.88 9.60 -5.08
N LYS A 211 -23.16 9.75 -4.73
CA LYS A 211 -24.27 9.30 -5.57
C LYS A 211 -24.30 10.03 -6.91
N GLY A 212 -24.14 11.35 -6.89
CA GLY A 212 -24.05 12.17 -8.10
C GLY A 212 -22.90 11.72 -9.01
N THR A 213 -21.71 11.45 -8.45
CA THR A 213 -20.58 10.92 -9.20
C THR A 213 -20.90 9.55 -9.83
N ALA A 214 -21.48 8.62 -9.07
CA ALA A 214 -21.83 7.29 -9.57
C ALA A 214 -22.89 7.34 -10.70
N ILE A 215 -23.87 8.24 -10.59
CA ILE A 215 -24.87 8.49 -11.63
C ILE A 215 -24.21 9.01 -12.90
N ASN A 216 -23.33 10.00 -12.79
CA ASN A 216 -22.63 10.56 -13.95
C ASN A 216 -21.80 9.49 -14.68
N TRP A 217 -21.08 8.65 -13.94
CA TRP A 217 -20.35 7.52 -14.53
C TRP A 217 -21.25 6.52 -15.24
N ARG A 218 -22.45 6.22 -14.70
CA ARG A 218 -23.44 5.37 -15.39
C ARG A 218 -23.93 6.00 -16.69
N ILE A 219 -24.17 7.31 -16.71
CA ILE A 219 -24.57 8.06 -17.92
C ILE A 219 -23.46 8.03 -18.96
N GLU A 220 -22.22 8.33 -18.58
CA GLU A 220 -21.06 8.31 -19.48
C GLU A 220 -20.84 6.92 -20.09
N TRP A 221 -20.94 5.86 -19.27
CA TRP A 221 -20.88 4.50 -19.75
C TRP A 221 -21.97 4.20 -20.77
N ALA A 222 -23.21 4.60 -20.50
CA ALA A 222 -24.34 4.35 -21.39
C ALA A 222 -24.17 5.04 -22.75
N GLN A 223 -23.74 6.31 -22.73
CA GLN A 223 -23.41 7.07 -23.94
C GLN A 223 -22.30 6.40 -24.76
N ARG A 224 -21.20 6.00 -24.12
CA ARG A 224 -20.06 5.32 -24.78
C ARG A 224 -20.44 3.97 -25.39
N ASN A 225 -21.43 3.29 -24.83
CA ASN A 225 -21.84 1.95 -25.25
C ASN A 225 -23.16 1.94 -26.07
N GLY A 226 -23.74 3.09 -26.37
CA GLY A 226 -25.00 3.19 -27.12
C GLY A 226 -26.21 2.58 -26.39
N VAL A 227 -26.16 2.55 -25.06
CA VAL A 227 -27.21 1.98 -24.21
C VAL A 227 -28.18 3.09 -23.77
N ASN A 228 -29.48 2.82 -23.83
CA ASN A 228 -30.47 3.71 -23.22
C ASN A 228 -30.70 3.30 -21.75
N LEU A 229 -30.50 4.24 -20.83
CA LEU A 229 -30.75 4.01 -19.41
C LEU A 229 -32.26 4.05 -19.18
N LYS A 230 -32.80 2.93 -18.69
CA LYS A 230 -34.14 2.89 -18.10
C LYS A 230 -34.09 3.28 -16.62
#